data_AF-A0A8X6SS06-F1
#
_entry.id   AF-A0A8X6SS06-F1
#
_cell.length_a   1.000
_cell.length_b   1.000
_cell.length_c   1.000
_cell.angle_alpha   90.00
_cell.angle_beta   90.00
_cell.angle_gamma   90.00
#
_symmetry.space_group_name_H-M   'P 1'
#
loop_
_entity.id
_entity.type
_entity.pdbx_description
1 polymer ?
#
loop_
_entity_poly.entity_id
_entity_poly.type
_entity_poly.pdbx_seq_one_letter_code
_entity_poly.pdbx_strand_id
1 'polypeptide(L)'
;MHCSSTDKKPMHGKCLEGESSWCFYKRAIAKGETPGSHSSMRTYLSPQVVEKIMPVYQRLASDTILERCVAGKTQNSNESLHSCIWRKCPKEVFVSKRRLEIAATDAIEKHNLGYVKSLEAKEDSCLNDSSSF
;
A
#
# COMPACT_ATOMS: atom_id res chain seq x y z
N MET A 1 -16.59 -13.62 8.49
CA MET A 1 -15.70 -12.44 8.69
C MET A 1 -15.47 -12.30 10.19
N HIS A 2 -14.28 -11.91 10.66
CA HIS A 2 -14.00 -11.81 12.10
C HIS A 2 -15.05 -10.95 12.84
N CYS A 3 -15.48 -9.85 12.22
CA CYS A 3 -16.45 -8.90 12.78
C CYS A 3 -17.87 -9.46 13.00
N SER A 4 -18.23 -10.63 12.47
CA SER A 4 -19.53 -11.28 12.73
C SER A 4 -19.41 -12.50 13.66
N SER A 5 -18.29 -12.60 14.38
CA SER A 5 -18.03 -13.70 15.30
C SER A 5 -18.92 -13.59 16.55
N THR A 6 -19.36 -14.74 17.06
CA THR A 6 -20.14 -14.83 18.30
C THR A 6 -19.60 -15.98 19.15
N ASP A 7 -19.93 -16.02 20.45
CA ASP A 7 -19.51 -17.12 21.33
C ASP A 7 -20.03 -18.48 20.84
N LYS A 8 -21.22 -18.52 20.24
CA LYS A 8 -21.82 -19.74 19.67
C LYS A 8 -21.22 -20.13 18.32
N LYS A 9 -20.76 -19.14 17.55
CA LYS A 9 -20.20 -19.33 16.20
C LYS A 9 -18.92 -18.48 16.06
N PRO A 10 -17.79 -18.94 16.63
CA PRO A 10 -16.53 -18.22 16.55
C PRO A 10 -15.97 -18.25 15.12
N MET A 11 -15.62 -17.09 14.57
CA MET A 11 -15.16 -16.91 13.19
C MET A 11 -13.68 -16.48 13.10
N HIS A 12 -12.79 -17.23 13.76
CA HIS A 12 -11.35 -16.90 13.87
C HIS A 12 -10.43 -17.76 13.01
N GLY A 13 -10.97 -18.52 12.06
CA GLY A 13 -10.18 -19.46 11.24
C GLY A 13 -9.13 -18.83 10.32
N LYS A 14 -9.20 -17.51 10.07
CA LYS A 14 -8.22 -16.76 9.26
C LYS A 14 -7.31 -15.85 10.09
N CYS A 15 -7.45 -15.88 11.42
CA CYS A 15 -6.59 -15.12 12.30
C CYS A 15 -5.25 -15.85 12.49
N LEU A 16 -4.18 -15.08 12.66
CA LEU A 16 -2.86 -15.62 13.02
C LEU A 16 -2.95 -16.41 14.34
N GLU A 17 -2.19 -17.48 14.43
CA GLU A 17 -2.11 -18.32 15.63
C GLU A 17 -0.96 -17.88 16.54
N GLY A 18 -0.96 -18.39 17.76
CA GLY A 18 0.09 -18.14 18.75
C GLY A 18 -0.27 -17.10 19.81
N GLU A 19 0.54 -17.09 20.87
CA GLU A 19 0.34 -16.23 22.04
C GLU A 19 0.53 -14.74 21.75
N SER A 20 1.27 -14.41 20.68
CA SER A 20 1.45 -13.05 20.18
C SER A 20 0.38 -12.63 19.18
N SER A 21 -0.63 -13.47 18.93
CA SER A 21 -1.72 -13.12 18.02
C SER A 21 -2.43 -11.85 18.49
N TRP A 22 -2.71 -10.96 17.54
CA TRP A 22 -3.57 -9.80 17.76
C TRP A 22 -5.02 -10.21 18.04
N CYS A 23 -5.42 -11.41 17.58
CA CYS A 23 -6.75 -11.94 17.81
C CYS A 23 -6.85 -12.51 19.23
N PHE A 24 -7.70 -11.88 20.06
CA PHE A 24 -7.88 -12.29 21.45
C PHE A 24 -8.26 -13.78 21.59
N TYR A 25 -9.08 -14.28 20.66
CA TYR A 25 -9.57 -15.66 20.68
C TYR A 25 -8.43 -16.65 20.41
N LYS A 26 -7.67 -16.45 19.32
CA LYS A 26 -6.53 -17.31 18.98
C LYS A 26 -5.43 -17.25 20.03
N ARG A 27 -5.20 -16.06 20.60
CA ARG A 27 -4.25 -15.86 21.69
C ARG A 27 -4.63 -16.63 22.96
N ALA A 28 -5.89 -16.55 23.39
CA ALA A 28 -6.36 -17.29 24.57
C ALA A 28 -6.22 -18.80 24.36
N ILE A 29 -6.64 -19.32 23.20
CA ILE A 29 -6.46 -20.74 22.86
C ILE A 29 -4.98 -21.15 22.89
N ALA A 30 -4.08 -20.34 22.33
CA ALA A 30 -2.64 -20.64 22.34
C ALA A 30 -2.05 -20.69 23.76
N LYS A 31 -2.59 -19.91 24.70
CA LYS A 31 -2.19 -19.92 26.12
C LYS A 31 -2.87 -20.99 26.96
N GLY A 32 -3.79 -21.77 26.39
CA GLY A 32 -4.63 -22.71 27.14
C GLY A 32 -5.69 -22.03 28.02
N GLU A 33 -6.01 -20.76 27.74
CA GLU A 33 -7.02 -19.98 28.45
C GLU A 33 -8.38 -20.05 27.74
N THR A 34 -9.47 -19.84 28.49
CA THR A 34 -10.80 -19.67 27.90
C THR A 34 -10.89 -18.31 27.20
N PRO A 35 -11.25 -18.26 25.90
CA PRO A 35 -11.44 -16.99 25.19
C PRO A 35 -12.51 -16.11 25.84
N GLY A 36 -12.26 -14.80 25.87
CA GLY A 36 -13.25 -13.82 26.31
C GLY A 36 -14.53 -13.84 25.47
N SER A 37 -15.62 -13.27 26.01
CA SER A 37 -16.89 -13.20 25.28
C SER A 37 -16.81 -12.23 24.10
N HIS A 38 -17.47 -12.59 23.00
CA HIS A 38 -17.66 -11.72 21.84
C HIS A 38 -18.63 -10.57 22.10
N SER A 39 -19.37 -10.58 23.21
CA SER A 39 -20.26 -9.49 23.60
C SER A 39 -19.54 -8.15 23.83
N SER A 40 -18.25 -8.18 24.16
CA SER A 40 -17.41 -6.98 24.31
C SER A 40 -16.84 -6.45 22.99
N MET A 41 -17.12 -7.09 21.84
CA MET A 41 -16.63 -6.61 20.55
C MET A 41 -17.31 -5.30 20.16
N ARG A 42 -16.52 -4.25 19.98
CA ARG A 42 -17.03 -2.92 19.58
C ARG A 42 -17.53 -2.86 18.13
N THR A 43 -17.05 -3.76 17.28
CA THR A 43 -17.24 -3.71 15.82
C THR A 43 -17.99 -4.94 15.30
N TYR A 44 -19.08 -5.31 15.98
CA TYR A 44 -19.93 -6.39 15.51
C TYR A 44 -20.69 -5.98 14.22
N LEU A 45 -20.63 -6.83 13.19
CA LEU A 45 -21.41 -6.70 11.97
C LEU A 45 -22.48 -7.80 11.91
N SER A 46 -23.72 -7.41 11.61
CA SER A 46 -24.80 -8.36 11.47
C SER A 46 -24.57 -9.28 10.24
N PRO A 47 -25.14 -10.50 10.25
CA PRO A 47 -25.03 -11.41 9.10
C PRO A 47 -25.50 -10.78 7.78
N GLN A 48 -26.57 -9.97 7.81
CA GLN A 48 -27.07 -9.29 6.61
C GLN A 48 -26.07 -8.28 6.06
N VAL A 49 -25.37 -7.55 6.93
CA VAL A 49 -24.33 -6.59 6.52
C VAL A 49 -23.13 -7.32 5.94
N VAL A 50 -22.69 -8.40 6.60
CA VAL A 50 -21.58 -9.21 6.09
C VAL A 50 -21.89 -9.82 4.74
N GLU A 51 -23.12 -10.30 4.52
CA GLU A 51 -23.56 -10.83 3.23
C GLU A 51 -23.39 -9.80 2.10
N LYS A 52 -23.70 -8.53 2.35
CA LYS A 52 -23.56 -7.46 1.35
C LYS A 52 -22.11 -7.00 1.14
N ILE A 53 -21.28 -7.01 2.19
CA ILE A 53 -19.89 -6.53 2.12
C ILE A 53 -18.93 -7.63 1.62
N MET A 54 -19.24 -8.90 1.87
CA MET A 54 -18.34 -10.03 1.56
C MET A 54 -17.89 -10.06 0.08
N PRO A 55 -18.77 -9.87 -0.92
CA PRO A 55 -18.33 -9.86 -2.32
C PRO A 55 -17.34 -8.73 -2.63
N VAL A 56 -17.51 -7.56 -2.01
CA VAL A 56 -16.60 -6.42 -2.17
C VAL A 56 -15.25 -6.75 -1.54
N TYR A 57 -15.25 -7.29 -0.31
CA TYR A 57 -14.03 -7.69 0.37
C TYR A 57 -13.26 -8.76 -0.42
N GLN A 58 -13.95 -9.79 -0.92
CA GLN A 58 -13.34 -10.85 -1.73
C GLN A 58 -12.74 -10.32 -3.03
N ARG A 59 -13.44 -9.40 -3.71
CA ARG A 59 -12.89 -8.75 -4.91
C ARG A 59 -11.62 -7.95 -4.60
N LEU A 60 -11.62 -7.19 -3.51
CA LEU A 60 -10.44 -6.41 -3.08
C LEU A 60 -9.28 -7.31 -2.64
N ALA A 61 -9.58 -8.48 -2.09
CA ALA A 61 -8.61 -9.48 -1.68
C ALA A 61 -8.21 -10.46 -2.80
N SER A 62 -8.61 -10.21 -4.06
CA SER A 62 -8.21 -11.05 -5.19
C SER A 62 -6.75 -10.79 -5.57
N ASP A 63 -6.03 -11.84 -5.95
CA ASP A 63 -4.62 -11.76 -6.35
C ASP A 63 -4.42 -10.73 -7.47
N THR A 64 -5.33 -10.70 -8.46
CA THR A 64 -5.30 -9.73 -9.56
C THR A 64 -5.32 -8.27 -9.11
N ILE A 65 -6.01 -7.94 -8.00
CA ILE A 65 -6.03 -6.59 -7.44
C ILE A 65 -4.80 -6.37 -6.55
N LEU A 66 -4.44 -7.35 -5.72
CA LEU A 66 -3.32 -7.26 -4.79
C LEU A 66 -1.95 -7.18 -5.50
N GLU A 67 -1.78 -7.84 -6.63
CA GLU A 67 -0.57 -7.74 -7.49
C GLU A 67 -0.28 -6.29 -7.88
N ARG A 68 -1.32 -5.46 -8.08
CA ARG A 68 -1.15 -4.03 -8.40
C ARG A 68 -0.62 -3.24 -7.21
N CYS A 69 -0.87 -3.70 -5.98
CA CYS A 69 -0.39 -3.07 -4.76
C CYS A 69 1.08 -3.41 -4.45
N VAL A 70 1.60 -4.53 -4.97
CA VAL A 70 3.00 -4.96 -4.74
C VAL A 70 4.00 -3.90 -5.23
N ALA A 71 3.68 -3.19 -6.30
CA ALA A 71 4.52 -2.13 -6.85
C ALA A 71 4.55 -0.85 -5.98
N GLY A 72 3.79 -0.77 -4.88
CA GLY A 72 3.79 0.38 -3.97
C GLY A 72 3.30 1.69 -4.60
N LYS A 73 2.58 1.61 -5.72
CA LYS A 73 2.10 2.80 -6.44
C LYS A 73 0.94 3.46 -5.70
N THR A 74 0.94 4.79 -5.65
CA THR A 74 -0.12 5.56 -4.99
C THR A 74 -1.37 5.68 -5.86
N GLN A 75 -2.55 5.85 -5.25
CA GLN A 75 -3.82 5.96 -5.97
C GLN A 75 -3.95 7.20 -6.87
N ASN A 76 -3.05 8.18 -6.77
CA ASN A 76 -3.05 9.38 -7.60
C ASN A 76 -1.68 9.61 -8.27
N SER A 77 -1.40 8.82 -9.31
CA SER A 77 -0.13 8.93 -10.06
C SER A 77 0.08 10.34 -10.65
N ASN A 78 -1.00 11.02 -11.04
CA ASN A 78 -0.91 12.36 -11.63
C ASN A 78 -0.48 13.39 -10.59
N GLU A 79 -1.11 13.41 -9.41
CA GLU A 79 -0.74 14.34 -8.33
C GLU A 79 0.66 14.05 -7.77
N SER A 80 1.03 12.77 -7.65
CA SER A 80 2.37 12.37 -7.24
C SER A 80 3.44 12.84 -8.23
N LEU A 81 3.21 12.66 -9.54
CA LEU A 81 4.12 13.12 -10.59
C LEU A 81 4.20 14.65 -10.60
N HIS A 82 3.06 15.33 -10.56
CA HIS A 82 2.98 16.78 -10.48
C HIS A 82 3.75 17.33 -9.27
N SER A 83 3.61 16.71 -8.10
CA SER A 83 4.39 17.07 -6.91
C SER A 83 5.90 16.95 -7.14
N CYS A 84 6.35 15.89 -7.84
CA CYS A 84 7.76 15.73 -8.19
C CYS A 84 8.26 16.80 -9.16
N ILE A 85 7.46 17.15 -10.17
CA ILE A 85 7.79 18.22 -11.13
C ILE A 85 7.85 19.57 -10.41
N TRP A 86 6.83 19.92 -9.63
CA TRP A 86 6.74 21.23 -8.97
C TRP A 86 7.78 21.42 -7.86
N ARG A 87 8.23 20.34 -7.23
CA ARG A 87 9.37 20.38 -6.29
C ARG A 87 10.68 20.77 -6.98
N LYS A 88 10.84 20.42 -8.26
CA LYS A 88 12.03 20.74 -9.06
C LYS A 88 11.90 22.05 -9.81
N CYS A 89 10.70 22.34 -10.29
CA CYS A 89 10.36 23.53 -11.05
C CYS A 89 9.02 24.09 -10.53
N PRO A 90 9.05 25.00 -9.53
CA PRO A 90 7.85 25.64 -9.02
C PRO A 90 7.08 26.35 -10.12
N LYS A 91 5.74 26.39 -10.01
CA LYS A 91 4.88 26.98 -11.05
C LYS A 91 4.92 28.49 -11.07
N GLU A 92 5.32 29.06 -9.94
CA GLU A 92 5.30 30.47 -9.63
C GLU A 92 6.54 31.19 -10.18
N VAL A 93 7.50 30.44 -10.73
CA VAL A 93 8.77 30.95 -11.22
C VAL A 93 8.87 30.73 -12.72
N PHE A 94 9.15 31.81 -13.46
CA PHE A 94 9.45 31.71 -14.88
C PHE A 94 10.84 31.10 -15.09
N VAL A 95 10.92 30.02 -15.85
CA VAL A 95 12.18 29.34 -16.21
C VAL A 95 12.28 29.18 -17.73
N SER A 96 13.50 29.01 -18.25
CA SER A 96 13.68 28.70 -19.66
C SER A 96 13.09 27.33 -20.01
N LYS A 97 12.62 27.18 -21.25
CA LYS A 97 12.07 25.92 -21.79
C LYS A 97 13.01 24.73 -21.51
N ARG A 98 14.31 24.90 -21.79
CA ARG A 98 15.33 23.87 -21.55
C ARG A 98 15.38 23.41 -20.09
N ARG A 99 15.27 24.33 -19.13
CA ARG A 99 15.29 23.98 -17.70
C ARG A 99 14.03 23.24 -17.28
N LEU A 100 12.88 23.63 -17.80
CA LEU A 100 11.61 22.94 -17.56
C LEU A 100 11.65 21.50 -18.08
N GLU A 101 12.15 21.29 -19.30
CA GLU A 101 12.29 19.97 -19.91
C GLU A 101 13.18 19.04 -19.07
N ILE A 102 14.36 19.52 -18.65
CA ILE A 102 15.26 18.73 -17.79
C ILE A 102 14.60 18.37 -16.45
N ALA A 103 13.95 19.34 -15.81
CA ALA A 103 13.28 19.12 -14.52
C ALA A 103 12.12 18.13 -14.63
N ALA A 104 11.34 18.19 -15.71
CA ALA A 104 10.24 17.28 -15.98
C ALA A 104 10.76 15.85 -16.25
N THR A 105 11.77 15.69 -17.10
CA THR A 105 12.37 14.37 -17.38
C THR A 105 12.92 13.73 -16.11
N ASP A 106 13.68 14.47 -15.30
CA ASP A 106 14.21 13.97 -14.02
C ASP A 106 13.10 13.65 -13.00
N ALA A 107 12.00 14.42 -13.00
CA ALA A 107 10.84 14.11 -12.16
C ALA A 107 10.15 12.81 -12.59
N ILE A 108 9.96 12.59 -13.89
CA ILE A 108 9.34 11.39 -14.46
C ILE A 108 10.20 10.16 -14.15
N GLU A 109 11.51 10.27 -14.35
CA GLU A 109 12.46 9.20 -14.05
C GLU A 109 12.37 8.78 -12.58
N LYS A 110 12.43 9.75 -11.66
CA LYS A 110 12.31 9.50 -10.21
C LYS A 110 10.95 8.95 -9.81
N HIS A 111 9.87 9.39 -10.46
CA HIS A 111 8.52 8.88 -10.18
C HIS A 111 8.36 7.42 -10.64
N ASN A 112 8.96 7.05 -11.77
CA ASN A 112 8.82 5.72 -12.35
C ASN A 112 9.78 4.68 -11.74
N LEU A 113 11.03 5.07 -11.45
CA LEU A 113 12.08 4.16 -10.99
C LEU A 113 12.37 4.25 -9.48
N GLY A 114 11.91 5.33 -8.84
CA GLY A 114 12.27 5.65 -7.46
C GLY A 114 13.63 6.35 -7.36
N TYR A 115 13.89 6.99 -6.21
CA TYR A 115 15.04 7.87 -6.03
C TYR A 115 16.40 7.16 -6.20
N VAL A 116 16.54 5.95 -5.65
CA VAL A 116 17.81 5.19 -5.66
C VAL A 116 18.17 4.75 -7.08
N LYS A 117 17.24 4.15 -7.81
CA LYS A 117 17.48 3.68 -9.18
C LYS A 117 17.72 4.81 -10.18
N SER A 118 17.12 5.99 -9.97
CA SER A 118 17.41 7.17 -10.81
C SER A 118 18.80 7.77 -10.56
N LEU A 119 19.44 7.48 -9.43
CA LEU A 119 20.83 7.89 -9.20
C LEU A 119 21.79 6.94 -9.94
N GLU A 120 21.55 5.64 -9.85
CA GLU A 120 22.32 4.61 -10.56
C GLU A 120 22.27 4.82 -12.08
N ALA A 121 21.09 5.08 -12.66
CA ALA A 121 20.93 5.35 -14.09
C ALA A 121 21.66 6.63 -14.57
N LYS A 122 21.78 7.63 -13.70
CA LYS A 122 22.52 8.86 -14.00
C LYS A 122 24.03 8.64 -13.98
N GLU A 123 24.52 7.84 -13.03
CA GLU A 123 25.93 7.44 -12.98
C GLU A 123 26.33 6.66 -14.25
N ASP A 124 25.51 5.72 -14.71
CA ASP A 124 25.73 4.98 -15.96
C ASP A 124 25.72 5.87 -17.21
N SER A 125 24.87 6.90 -17.24
CA SER A 125 24.83 7.85 -18.38
C SER A 125 26.07 8.75 -18.45
N CYS A 126 26.61 9.17 -17.30
CA CYS A 126 27.82 10.01 -17.22
C CYS A 126 29.11 9.26 -17.60
N LEU A 127 29.14 7.93 -17.36
CA LEU A 127 30.26 7.08 -17.75
C LEU A 127 30.29 6.80 -19.27
N ASN A 128 29.14 6.87 -19.94
CA ASN A 128 29.05 6.67 -21.40
C ASN A 128 29.38 7.94 -22.19
N ASP A 129 29.16 9.14 -21.66
CA ASP A 129 29.54 10.40 -22.31
C ASP A 129 31.05 10.72 -22.24
N SER A 130 31.81 10.02 -21.40
CA SER A 130 33.27 10.20 -21.25
C SER A 130 34.12 9.33 -22.20
N SER A 131 33.48 8.57 -23.09
CA SER A 131 34.15 7.72 -24.10
C SER A 131 34.01 8.25 -25.54
N SER A 132 33.52 9.49 -25.70
CA SER A 132 33.34 10.15 -27.01
C SER A 132 34.20 11.42 -27.13
N PHE A 133 35.50 11.32 -26.88
CA PHE A 133 36.52 12.29 -27.29
C PHE A 133 37.85 11.59 -27.59
#